data_AF-A0A1G0Z667-F1
#
_entry.id   AF-A0A1G0Z667-F1
#
_cell.length_a   1.000
_cell.length_b   1.000
_cell.length_c   1.000
_cell.angle_alpha   90.00
_cell.angle_beta   90.00
_cell.angle_gamma   90.00
#
_symmetry.space_group_name_H-M   'P 1'
#
loop_
_entity.id
_entity.type
_entity.pdbx_description
1 polymer ?
#
loop_
_entity_poly.entity_id
_entity_poly.type
_entity_poly.pdbx_seq_one_letter_code
_entity_poly.pdbx_strand_id
1 'polypeptide(L)'
;MTLVIIYLLLTVLLLLLNAFFVLAEFAAVKARPTHMESLAAKGDIRAKMMQHIQTRLDKYLSVCQVGITLASIGLGFVGEPGFAAIIAYLLQKTGYGNGIADATVHGIAISISYILISYLHIVIGEQVPKIFAIRKVEHAALNTAFPLHFFYFVFFIPLWVLNWSVDAILFLLGVPKAAKHEGHSEDEIRIILDNSQSSGMMTFRRLLYIENVLDMGALTVRNSMRSRERMHVLRTQATQEENNKIITEFKQSRYPLIGDDPENPLGYVHLKDLYLAMTAGKPTNDLKSFARICLKSKETDTIEQLLSVMQRRGNHVALVYNAKGAWTGFVTMEDLLEEVVGAIEEEFPLEVPVYLADALTVDRVLLDVEGKSIIEAAEYALGRLNPNDLPMPTEKIMLSILEREKLMSSYVGQNIAIPHARLKSLARPIVVVGRLKEPFPSPVPSETVDLIFILLTPADIPRVHQVLLSHIAQMLDSDFLSDRLINAKKPGELFEALKTAEQASLA
;
A
#
# COMPACT_ATOMS: atom_id res chain seq x y z
N MET A 1 34.94 -45.22 34.21
CA MET A 1 35.56 -44.42 33.13
C MET A 1 34.71 -44.39 31.86
N THR A 2 34.22 -45.53 31.36
CA THR A 2 33.36 -45.60 30.16
C THR A 2 32.09 -44.74 30.24
N LEU A 3 31.37 -44.77 31.37
CA LEU A 3 30.16 -43.97 31.56
C LEU A 3 30.41 -42.46 31.54
N VAL A 4 31.53 -42.02 32.13
CA VAL A 4 31.95 -40.60 32.14
C VAL A 4 32.24 -40.12 30.72
N ILE A 5 32.91 -40.94 29.91
CA ILE A 5 33.18 -40.61 28.50
C ILE A 5 31.88 -40.47 27.72
N ILE A 6 30.90 -41.36 27.95
CA ILE A 6 29.58 -41.28 27.32
C ILE A 6 28.88 -39.96 27.70
N TYR A 7 28.89 -39.58 28.98
CA TYR A 7 28.27 -38.33 29.43
C TYR A 7 28.95 -37.09 28.82
N LEU A 8 30.28 -37.08 28.71
CA LEU A 8 31.00 -35.97 28.08
C LEU A 8 30.70 -35.86 26.59
N LEU A 9 30.70 -36.99 25.87
CA LEU A 9 30.33 -37.01 24.45
C LEU A 9 28.90 -36.50 24.24
N LEU A 10 27.96 -36.94 25.09
CA LEU A 10 26.58 -36.51 25.00
C LEU A 10 26.42 -35.03 25.39
N THR A 11 27.22 -34.53 26.33
CA THR A 11 27.27 -33.09 26.67
C THR A 11 27.73 -32.26 25.49
N VAL A 12 28.82 -32.67 24.82
CA VAL A 12 29.32 -31.98 23.61
C VAL A 12 28.28 -32.03 22.49
N LEU A 13 27.62 -33.17 22.29
CA LEU A 13 26.56 -33.31 21.30
C LEU A 13 25.39 -32.36 21.57
N LEU A 14 24.90 -32.31 22.82
CA LEU A 14 23.80 -31.43 23.21
C LEU A 14 24.19 -29.96 23.12
N LEU A 15 25.44 -29.61 23.43
CA LEU A 15 25.95 -28.26 23.29
C LEU A 15 25.96 -27.82 21.80
N LEU A 16 26.43 -28.69 20.91
CA LEU A 16 26.42 -28.45 19.46
C LEU A 16 24.99 -28.39 18.90
N LEU A 17 24.10 -29.23 19.41
CA LEU A 17 22.69 -29.23 19.00
C LEU A 17 22.00 -27.91 19.41
N ASN A 18 22.24 -27.44 20.64
CA ASN A 18 21.76 -26.15 21.10
C ASN A 18 22.31 -25.01 20.23
N ALA A 19 23.63 -25.02 19.98
CA ALA A 19 24.30 -24.06 19.10
C ALA A 19 23.71 -24.03 17.69
N PHE A 20 23.38 -25.19 17.13
CA PHE A 20 22.73 -25.30 15.83
C PHE A 20 21.36 -24.63 15.82
N PHE A 21 20.50 -24.87 16.81
CA PHE A 21 19.16 -24.26 16.84
C PHE A 21 19.23 -22.75 17.04
N VAL A 22 20.12 -22.25 17.91
CA VAL A 22 20.35 -20.80 18.07
C VAL A 22 20.86 -20.18 16.77
N LEU A 23 21.82 -20.85 16.10
CA LEU A 23 22.32 -20.40 14.81
C LEU A 23 21.20 -20.29 13.77
N ALA A 24 20.36 -21.32 13.67
CA ALA A 24 19.28 -21.40 12.69
C ALA A 24 18.17 -20.38 12.96
N GLU A 25 17.78 -20.19 14.23
CA GLU A 25 16.80 -19.18 14.64
C GLU A 25 17.23 -17.77 14.23
N PHE A 26 18.43 -17.34 14.66
CA PHE A 26 18.91 -15.99 14.38
C PHE A 26 19.20 -15.78 12.90
N ALA A 27 19.67 -16.80 12.18
CA ALA A 27 19.87 -16.72 10.75
C ALA A 27 18.53 -16.56 10.01
N ALA A 28 17.48 -17.28 10.42
CA ALA A 28 16.15 -17.17 9.84
C ALA A 28 15.51 -15.79 10.02
N VAL A 29 15.64 -15.23 11.22
CA VAL A 29 15.12 -13.90 11.56
C VAL A 29 15.91 -12.79 10.86
N LYS A 30 17.23 -12.93 10.71
CA LYS A 30 18.09 -11.89 10.13
C LYS A 30 18.24 -11.97 8.61
N ALA A 31 17.97 -13.11 7.99
CA ALA A 31 18.05 -13.25 6.54
C ALA A 31 17.01 -12.34 5.85
N ARG A 32 17.44 -11.58 4.84
CA ARG A 32 16.55 -10.70 4.07
C ARG A 32 15.78 -11.52 3.02
N PRO A 33 14.43 -11.48 2.98
CA PRO A 33 13.64 -12.25 2.02
C PRO A 33 14.02 -11.99 0.56
N THR A 34 14.21 -10.72 0.19
CA THR A 34 14.59 -10.28 -1.16
C THR A 34 15.94 -10.84 -1.63
N HIS A 35 16.90 -10.95 -0.71
CA HIS A 35 18.20 -11.55 -1.00
C HIS A 35 18.10 -13.08 -1.19
N MET A 36 17.29 -13.76 -0.36
CA MET A 36 17.03 -15.19 -0.52
C MET A 36 16.29 -15.49 -1.82
N GLU A 37 15.40 -14.60 -2.27
CA GLU A 37 14.73 -14.69 -3.56
C GLU A 37 15.68 -14.57 -4.74
N SER A 38 16.59 -13.60 -4.69
CA SER A 38 17.64 -13.46 -5.70
C SER A 38 18.48 -14.73 -5.83
N LEU A 39 18.89 -15.34 -4.71
CA LEU A 39 19.68 -16.57 -4.70
C LEU A 39 18.88 -17.79 -5.17
N ALA A 40 17.59 -17.87 -4.83
CA ALA A 40 16.70 -18.93 -5.29
C ALA A 40 16.45 -18.84 -6.80
N ALA A 41 16.29 -17.63 -7.35
CA ALA A 41 16.17 -17.38 -8.79
C ALA A 41 17.44 -17.78 -9.56
N LYS A 42 18.62 -17.67 -8.92
CA LYS A 42 19.91 -18.17 -9.43
C LYS A 42 20.07 -19.69 -9.31
N GLY A 43 19.07 -20.40 -8.77
CA GLY A 43 19.04 -21.86 -8.68
C GLY A 43 19.56 -22.46 -7.38
N ASP A 44 19.86 -21.68 -6.33
CA ASP A 44 20.26 -22.26 -5.04
C ASP A 44 19.05 -22.88 -4.31
N ILE A 45 19.03 -24.21 -4.24
CA ILE A 45 17.97 -24.99 -3.59
C ILE A 45 17.87 -24.71 -2.07
N ARG A 46 18.97 -24.32 -1.42
CA ARG A 46 18.99 -23.98 0.00
C ARG A 46 18.32 -22.63 0.23
N ALA A 47 18.53 -21.68 -0.68
CA ALA A 47 17.84 -20.39 -0.65
C ALA A 47 16.33 -20.59 -0.81
N LYS A 48 15.89 -21.47 -1.72
CA LYS A 48 14.47 -21.82 -1.88
C LYS A 48 13.87 -22.46 -0.62
N MET A 49 14.61 -23.35 0.04
CA MET A 49 14.18 -23.92 1.32
C MET A 49 14.12 -22.85 2.42
N MET A 50 15.09 -21.93 2.44
CA MET A 50 15.12 -20.84 3.40
C MET A 50 13.93 -19.89 3.24
N GLN A 51 13.55 -19.57 2.00
CA GLN A 51 12.31 -18.82 1.72
C GLN A 51 11.08 -19.57 2.24
N HIS A 52 11.00 -20.89 2.02
CA HIS A 52 9.92 -21.71 2.56
C HIS A 52 9.86 -21.63 4.10
N ILE A 53 11.01 -21.60 4.76
CA ILE A 53 11.10 -21.42 6.23
C ILE A 53 10.61 -20.03 6.63
N GLN A 54 11.05 -18.97 5.95
CA GLN A 54 10.66 -17.59 6.27
C GLN A 54 9.17 -17.30 6.08
N THR A 55 8.52 -17.91 5.08
CA THR A 55 7.06 -17.79 4.90
C THR A 55 6.24 -18.45 6.01
N ARG A 56 6.87 -19.30 6.84
CA ARG A 56 6.24 -20.02 7.96
C ARG A 56 7.05 -19.82 9.24
N LEU A 57 7.64 -18.64 9.41
CA LEU A 57 8.65 -18.36 10.42
C LEU A 57 8.20 -18.79 11.83
N ASP A 58 6.96 -18.48 12.23
CA ASP A 58 6.42 -18.83 13.55
C ASP A 58 6.54 -20.34 13.88
N LYS A 59 6.27 -21.20 12.89
CA LYS A 59 6.37 -22.66 13.07
C LYS A 59 7.80 -23.10 13.27
N TYR A 60 8.74 -22.55 12.50
CA TYR A 60 10.16 -22.90 12.59
C TYR A 60 10.83 -22.28 13.82
N LEU A 61 10.40 -21.10 14.25
CA LEU A 61 10.79 -20.54 15.55
C LEU A 61 10.36 -21.46 16.70
N SER A 62 9.15 -22.02 16.63
CA SER A 62 8.69 -22.99 17.62
C SER A 62 9.57 -24.26 17.64
N VAL A 63 10.01 -24.76 16.47
CA VAL A 63 10.97 -25.87 16.37
C VAL A 63 12.28 -25.53 17.05
N CYS A 64 12.85 -24.35 16.76
CA CYS A 64 14.10 -23.89 17.38
C CYS A 64 13.95 -23.78 18.90
N GLN A 65 12.87 -23.17 19.40
CA GLN A 65 12.63 -23.00 20.83
C GLN A 65 12.53 -24.34 21.57
N VAL A 66 11.81 -25.31 21.01
CA VAL A 66 11.73 -26.66 21.57
C VAL A 66 13.11 -27.33 21.54
N GLY A 67 13.84 -27.23 20.43
CA GLY A 67 15.19 -27.78 20.28
C GLY A 67 16.18 -27.19 21.28
N ILE A 68 16.20 -25.86 21.43
CA ILE A 68 17.02 -25.14 22.40
C ILE A 68 16.68 -25.61 23.81
N THR A 69 15.39 -25.65 24.16
CA THR A 69 14.93 -26.05 25.51
C THR A 69 15.33 -27.49 25.83
N LEU A 70 15.06 -28.44 24.94
CA LEU A 70 15.42 -29.85 25.13
C LEU A 70 16.93 -30.03 25.26
N ALA A 71 17.71 -29.35 24.42
CA ALA A 71 19.16 -29.42 24.47
C ALA A 71 19.71 -28.81 25.78
N SER A 72 19.19 -27.66 26.21
CA SER A 72 19.59 -26.99 27.45
C SER A 72 19.25 -27.83 28.69
N ILE A 73 18.03 -28.38 28.77
CA ILE A 73 17.63 -29.26 29.88
C ILE A 73 18.48 -30.53 29.90
N GLY A 74 18.64 -31.18 28.75
CA GLY A 74 19.47 -32.38 28.62
C GLY A 74 20.93 -32.14 29.03
N LEU A 75 21.47 -30.96 28.70
CA LEU A 75 22.83 -30.59 29.04
C LEU A 75 23.01 -30.45 30.55
N GLY A 76 22.00 -29.96 31.27
CA GLY A 76 21.97 -29.98 32.74
C GLY A 76 22.00 -31.40 33.29
N PHE A 77 21.11 -32.27 32.80
CA PHE A 77 20.99 -33.66 33.27
C PHE A 77 22.24 -34.52 33.04
N VAL A 78 22.96 -34.29 31.93
CA VAL A 78 24.05 -35.17 31.49
C VAL A 78 25.42 -34.53 31.68
N GLY A 79 25.51 -33.21 31.57
CA GLY A 79 26.74 -32.46 31.80
C GLY A 79 27.20 -32.54 33.23
N GLU A 80 26.30 -32.27 34.19
CA GLU A 80 26.66 -32.17 35.61
C GLU A 80 27.35 -33.44 36.12
N PRO A 81 26.77 -34.66 36.00
CA PRO A 81 27.42 -35.87 36.51
C PRO A 81 28.73 -36.20 35.77
N GLY A 82 28.85 -35.85 34.48
CA GLY A 82 30.07 -36.06 33.70
C GLY A 82 31.24 -35.21 34.18
N PHE A 83 31.02 -33.90 34.37
CA PHE A 83 32.04 -32.98 34.85
C PHE A 83 32.31 -33.14 36.35
N ALA A 84 31.29 -33.41 37.17
CA ALA A 84 31.45 -33.59 38.61
C ALA A 84 32.36 -34.79 38.91
N ALA A 85 32.25 -35.87 38.15
CA ALA A 85 33.13 -37.03 38.27
C ALA A 85 34.60 -36.69 37.94
N ILE A 86 34.85 -35.85 36.93
CA ILE A 86 36.21 -35.39 36.60
C ILE A 86 36.76 -34.49 37.70
N ILE A 87 35.98 -33.51 38.14
CA ILE A 87 36.42 -32.55 39.15
C ILE A 87 36.67 -33.25 40.49
N ALA A 88 35.81 -34.17 40.90
CA ALA A 88 36.01 -34.99 42.10
C ALA A 88 37.30 -35.82 42.01
N TYR A 89 37.56 -36.47 40.87
CA TYR A 89 38.81 -37.22 40.65
C TYR A 89 40.05 -36.31 40.73
N LEU A 90 39.98 -35.11 40.15
CA LEU A 90 41.07 -34.13 40.22
C LEU A 90 41.33 -33.64 41.65
N LEU A 91 40.27 -33.34 42.41
CA LEU A 91 40.37 -32.90 43.81
C LEU A 91 40.93 -33.97 44.75
N GLN A 92 40.59 -35.24 44.51
CA GLN A 92 41.15 -36.36 45.26
C GLN A 92 42.65 -36.58 44.92
N LYS A 93 43.02 -36.43 43.64
CA LYS A 93 44.40 -36.62 43.18
C LYS A 93 45.36 -35.51 43.63
N THR A 94 44.88 -34.29 43.83
CA THR A 94 45.69 -33.14 44.29
C THR A 94 45.90 -33.12 45.81
N GLY A 95 45.42 -34.12 46.56
CA GLY A 95 45.60 -34.25 48.00
C GLY A 95 44.66 -33.37 48.84
N TYR A 96 43.85 -32.51 48.20
CA TYR A 96 42.81 -31.70 48.86
C TYR A 96 41.67 -32.53 49.46
N GLY A 97 41.54 -33.81 49.06
CA GLY A 97 40.56 -34.75 49.61
C GLY A 97 40.98 -35.45 50.91
N ASN A 98 42.26 -35.39 51.31
CA ASN A 98 42.73 -36.08 52.51
C ASN A 98 42.33 -35.30 53.77
N GLY A 99 41.20 -35.65 54.37
CA GLY A 99 40.72 -35.10 55.65
C GLY A 99 39.41 -34.30 55.56
N ILE A 100 38.85 -34.13 54.37
CA ILE A 100 37.54 -33.48 54.16
C ILE A 100 36.47 -34.57 53.99
N ALA A 101 35.30 -34.39 54.58
CA ALA A 101 34.18 -35.32 54.39
C ALA A 101 33.81 -35.43 52.90
N ASP A 102 33.59 -36.66 52.41
CA ASP A 102 33.27 -36.95 51.00
C ASP A 102 32.08 -36.14 50.47
N ALA A 103 31.12 -35.82 51.34
CA ALA A 103 29.98 -34.96 51.01
C ALA A 103 30.39 -33.53 50.61
N THR A 104 31.40 -32.95 51.26
CA THR A 104 31.88 -31.59 50.96
C THR A 104 32.64 -31.57 49.64
N VAL A 105 33.45 -32.58 49.36
CA VAL A 105 34.15 -32.72 48.07
C VAL A 105 33.14 -32.85 46.93
N HIS A 106 32.10 -33.66 47.13
CA HIS A 106 31.03 -33.83 46.15
C HIS A 106 30.25 -32.54 45.89
N GLY A 107 29.88 -31.80 46.94
CA GLY A 107 29.18 -30.51 46.81
C GLY A 107 30.01 -29.45 46.08
N ILE A 108 31.32 -29.40 46.32
CA ILE A 108 32.23 -28.50 45.59
C ILE A 108 32.33 -28.92 44.12
N ALA A 109 32.47 -30.22 43.84
CA ALA A 109 32.56 -30.74 42.47
C ALA A 109 31.29 -30.43 41.65
N ILE A 110 30.10 -30.64 42.23
CA ILE A 110 28.82 -30.27 41.61
C ILE A 110 28.77 -28.78 41.32
N SER A 111 29.09 -27.95 42.32
CA SER A 111 29.01 -26.48 42.19
C SER A 111 29.92 -25.96 41.06
N ILE A 112 31.17 -26.41 41.01
CA ILE A 112 32.12 -26.02 39.96
C ILE A 112 31.65 -26.55 38.60
N SER A 113 31.14 -27.79 38.55
CA SER A 113 30.63 -28.38 37.31
C SER A 113 29.45 -27.59 36.76
N TYR A 114 28.48 -27.25 37.60
CA TYR A 114 27.32 -26.47 37.21
C TYR A 114 27.70 -25.10 36.65
N ILE A 115 28.61 -24.38 37.32
CA ILE A 115 29.13 -23.08 36.84
C ILE A 115 29.83 -23.26 35.48
N LEU A 116 30.70 -24.25 35.35
CA LEU A 116 31.46 -24.51 34.13
C LEU A 116 30.54 -24.86 32.95
N ILE A 117 29.56 -25.74 33.18
CA ILE A 117 28.60 -26.16 32.16
C ILE A 117 27.71 -24.99 31.76
N SER A 118 27.22 -24.21 32.73
CA SER A 118 26.41 -23.02 32.46
C SER A 118 27.20 -22.00 31.64
N TYR A 119 28.48 -21.80 31.95
CA TYR A 119 29.36 -20.93 31.18
C TYR A 119 29.56 -21.44 29.74
N LEU A 120 29.87 -22.73 29.58
CA LEU A 120 30.04 -23.34 28.25
C LEU A 120 28.75 -23.27 27.43
N HIS A 121 27.60 -23.52 28.05
CA HIS A 121 26.28 -23.41 27.42
C HIS A 121 26.00 -21.99 26.94
N ILE A 122 26.14 -20.99 27.81
CA ILE A 122 25.88 -19.60 27.44
C ILE A 122 26.86 -19.15 26.33
N VAL A 123 28.16 -19.44 26.47
CA VAL A 123 29.17 -18.97 25.52
C VAL A 123 29.08 -19.71 24.19
N ILE A 124 29.18 -21.04 24.21
CA ILE A 124 29.31 -21.89 23.01
C ILE A 124 27.93 -22.27 22.46
N GLY A 125 26.97 -22.58 23.33
CA GLY A 125 25.61 -22.94 22.94
C GLY A 125 24.80 -21.74 22.45
N GLU A 126 25.00 -20.55 23.03
CA GLU A 126 24.14 -19.41 22.73
C GLU A 126 24.86 -18.22 22.08
N GLN A 127 25.86 -17.63 22.75
CA GLN A 127 26.43 -16.34 22.34
C GLN A 127 27.25 -16.44 21.04
N VAL A 128 28.14 -17.42 20.93
CA VAL A 128 28.98 -17.61 19.73
C VAL A 128 28.12 -17.87 18.48
N PRO A 129 27.14 -18.80 18.48
CA PRO A 129 26.27 -19.05 17.34
C PRO A 129 25.40 -17.84 16.97
N LYS A 130 24.87 -17.13 17.97
CA LYS A 130 24.07 -15.91 17.77
C LYS A 130 24.87 -14.82 17.05
N ILE A 131 26.08 -14.53 17.54
CA ILE A 131 26.96 -13.53 16.93
C ILE A 131 27.36 -13.97 15.51
N PHE A 132 27.63 -15.26 15.32
CA PHE A 132 27.96 -15.80 14.00
C PHE A 132 26.79 -15.67 13.02
N ALA A 133 25.56 -16.01 13.42
CA ALA A 133 24.36 -15.84 12.61
C ALA A 133 24.15 -14.38 12.19
N ILE A 134 24.45 -13.42 13.07
CA ILE A 134 24.30 -11.99 12.79
C ILE A 134 25.40 -11.48 11.84
N ARG A 135 26.64 -11.95 12.00
CA ARG A 135 27.79 -11.48 11.18
C ARG A 135 27.86 -12.17 9.83
N LYS A 136 27.42 -13.42 9.73
CA LYS A 136 27.46 -14.26 8.52
C LYS A 136 26.08 -14.85 8.21
N VAL A 137 25.09 -13.97 8.12
CA VAL A 137 23.67 -14.31 7.95
C VAL A 137 23.43 -15.26 6.78
N GLU A 138 23.94 -14.95 5.59
CA GLU A 138 23.71 -15.76 4.39
C GLU A 138 24.25 -17.18 4.54
N HIS A 139 25.51 -17.31 4.95
CA HIS A 139 26.13 -18.61 5.16
C HIS A 139 25.42 -19.44 6.22
N ALA A 140 25.01 -18.81 7.33
CA ALA A 140 24.27 -19.48 8.39
C ALA A 140 22.89 -19.92 7.91
N ALA A 141 22.14 -19.06 7.22
CA ALA A 141 20.79 -19.33 6.74
C ALA A 141 20.78 -20.48 5.72
N LEU A 142 21.63 -20.42 4.70
CA LEU A 142 21.68 -21.44 3.66
C LEU A 142 22.09 -22.81 4.20
N ASN A 143 23.06 -22.87 5.12
CA ASN A 143 23.53 -24.14 5.66
C ASN A 143 22.59 -24.74 6.72
N THR A 144 21.77 -23.92 7.38
CA THR A 144 20.81 -24.39 8.39
C THR A 144 19.44 -24.72 7.82
N ALA A 145 19.09 -24.25 6.61
CA ALA A 145 17.77 -24.42 6.02
C ALA A 145 17.28 -25.88 5.96
N PHE A 146 18.02 -26.80 5.32
CA PHE A 146 17.59 -28.20 5.23
C PHE A 146 17.64 -28.95 6.57
N PRO A 147 18.71 -28.84 7.38
CA PRO A 147 18.74 -29.46 8.70
C PRO A 147 17.58 -28.98 9.60
N LEU A 148 17.25 -27.70 9.57
CA LEU A 148 16.13 -27.16 10.35
C LEU A 148 14.80 -27.73 9.86
N HIS A 149 14.62 -27.87 8.55
CA HIS A 149 13.44 -28.50 7.97
C HIS A 149 13.29 -29.97 8.39
N PHE A 150 14.39 -30.72 8.51
CA PHE A 150 14.36 -32.07 9.05
C PHE A 150 13.85 -32.09 10.50
N PHE A 151 14.34 -31.19 11.36
CA PHE A 151 13.88 -31.10 12.74
C PHE A 151 12.41 -30.68 12.87
N TYR A 152 11.89 -29.89 11.92
CA TYR A 152 10.45 -29.61 11.86
C TYR A 152 9.62 -30.89 11.73
N PHE A 153 10.06 -31.85 10.91
CA PHE A 153 9.41 -33.16 10.82
C PHE A 153 9.58 -33.99 12.10
N VAL A 154 10.79 -34.02 12.68
CA VAL A 154 11.06 -34.78 13.91
C VAL A 154 10.22 -34.26 15.08
N PHE A 155 10.08 -32.94 15.21
CA PHE A 155 9.33 -32.31 16.29
C PHE A 155 7.85 -32.09 15.97
N PHE A 156 7.33 -32.64 14.86
CA PHE A 156 5.94 -32.50 14.48
C PHE A 156 4.96 -32.91 15.60
N ILE A 157 5.18 -34.09 16.21
CA ILE A 157 4.32 -34.60 17.29
C ILE A 157 4.45 -33.74 18.57
N PRO A 158 5.66 -33.47 19.11
CA PRO A 158 5.82 -32.56 20.25
C PRO A 158 5.18 -31.19 20.04
N LEU A 159 5.34 -30.59 18.85
CA LEU A 159 4.78 -29.28 18.53
C LEU A 159 3.25 -29.30 18.45
N TRP A 160 2.68 -30.38 17.92
CA TRP A 160 1.23 -30.55 17.91
C TRP A 160 0.65 -30.58 19.32
N VAL A 161 1.26 -31.34 20.24
CA VAL A 161 0.87 -31.39 21.65
C VAL A 161 1.05 -30.02 22.33
N LEU A 162 2.16 -29.33 22.06
CA LEU A 162 2.43 -28.01 22.62
C LEU A 162 1.38 -26.98 22.19
N ASN A 163 1.09 -26.90 20.88
CA ASN A 163 0.09 -25.98 20.35
C ASN A 163 -1.30 -26.27 20.89
N TRP A 164 -1.66 -27.56 21.00
CA TRP A 164 -2.92 -27.95 21.64
C TRP A 164 -2.98 -27.48 23.10
N SER A 165 -1.87 -27.58 23.84
CA SER A 165 -1.78 -27.12 25.23
C SER A 165 -1.90 -25.60 25.34
N VAL A 166 -1.26 -24.85 24.42
CA VAL A 166 -1.38 -23.38 24.34
C VAL A 166 -2.84 -22.99 24.08
N ASP A 167 -3.49 -23.62 23.10
CA ASP A 167 -4.90 -23.38 22.80
C ASP A 167 -5.81 -23.67 24.01
N ALA A 168 -5.54 -24.75 24.74
CA ALA A 168 -6.29 -25.11 25.95
C ALA A 168 -6.11 -24.07 27.06
N ILE A 169 -4.89 -23.58 27.28
CA ILE A 169 -4.62 -22.53 28.28
C ILE A 169 -5.27 -21.21 27.88
N LEU A 170 -5.17 -20.80 26.61
CA LEU A 170 -5.80 -19.58 26.10
C LEU A 170 -7.32 -19.63 26.21
N PHE A 171 -7.91 -20.81 25.96
CA PHE A 171 -9.33 -21.05 26.19
C PHE A 171 -9.71 -20.88 27.67
N LEU A 172 -8.91 -21.41 28.61
CA LEU A 172 -9.13 -21.24 30.04
C LEU A 172 -8.99 -19.77 30.51
N LEU A 173 -8.13 -18.99 29.86
CA LEU A 173 -7.93 -17.56 30.13
C LEU A 173 -8.99 -16.67 29.45
N GLY A 174 -9.93 -17.23 28.70
CA GLY A 174 -10.99 -16.49 28.02
C GLY A 174 -10.52 -15.71 26.78
N VAL A 175 -9.36 -16.08 26.20
CA VAL A 175 -8.86 -15.48 24.96
C VAL A 175 -9.49 -16.23 23.77
N PRO A 176 -10.38 -15.60 22.98
CA PRO A 176 -10.99 -16.26 21.84
C PRO A 176 -9.92 -16.59 20.80
N LYS A 177 -10.02 -17.76 20.15
CA LYS A 177 -9.20 -18.07 18.98
C LYS A 177 -9.43 -16.99 17.93
N ALA A 178 -8.37 -16.30 17.52
CA ALA A 178 -8.44 -15.39 16.39
C ALA A 178 -9.00 -16.17 15.20
N ALA A 179 -10.20 -15.80 14.76
CA ALA A 179 -10.74 -16.34 13.52
C ALA A 179 -9.73 -15.98 12.43
N LYS A 180 -9.17 -16.98 11.75
CA LYS A 180 -8.50 -16.77 10.47
C LYS A 180 -9.50 -16.06 9.57
N HIS A 181 -9.38 -14.75 9.46
CA HIS A 181 -10.03 -14.00 8.40
C HIS A 181 -9.24 -14.38 7.15
N GLU A 182 -9.75 -15.35 6.40
CA GLU A 182 -9.21 -15.72 5.07
C GLU A 182 -9.54 -14.65 4.01
N GLY A 183 -10.16 -13.54 4.41
CA GLY A 183 -10.29 -12.33 3.60
C GLY A 183 -9.59 -11.17 4.29
N HIS A 184 -8.78 -10.44 3.53
CA HIS A 184 -8.27 -9.15 3.95
C HIS A 184 -9.41 -8.14 4.00
N SER A 185 -9.44 -7.28 5.02
CA SER A 185 -10.29 -6.09 4.97
C SER A 185 -9.84 -5.16 3.83
N GLU A 186 -10.71 -4.26 3.39
CA GLU A 186 -10.33 -3.25 2.39
C GLU A 186 -9.15 -2.41 2.88
N ASP A 187 -9.10 -2.06 4.16
CA ASP A 187 -7.98 -1.35 4.78
C ASP A 187 -6.68 -2.16 4.73
N GLU A 188 -6.74 -3.48 4.96
CA GLU A 188 -5.57 -4.36 4.82
C GLU A 188 -5.11 -4.47 3.36
N ILE A 189 -6.05 -4.52 2.40
CA ILE A 189 -5.73 -4.49 0.96
C ILE A 189 -5.03 -3.17 0.60
N ARG A 190 -5.52 -2.04 1.11
CA ARG A 190 -4.87 -0.73 0.91
C ARG A 190 -3.45 -0.71 1.46
N ILE A 191 -3.22 -1.26 2.65
CA ILE A 191 -1.87 -1.38 3.23
C ILE A 191 -0.97 -2.25 2.35
N ILE A 192 -1.47 -3.36 1.81
CA ILE A 192 -0.69 -4.24 0.92
C ILE A 192 -0.33 -3.51 -0.39
N LEU A 193 -1.30 -2.82 -0.98
CA LEU A 193 -1.12 -2.07 -2.23
C LEU A 193 -0.14 -0.90 -2.05
N ASP A 194 -0.26 -0.16 -0.94
CA ASP A 194 0.67 0.91 -0.56
C ASP A 194 2.09 0.39 -0.38
N ASN A 195 2.27 -0.73 0.33
CA ASN A 195 3.58 -1.39 0.45
C ASN A 195 4.13 -1.85 -0.91
N SER A 196 3.28 -2.29 -1.83
CA SER A 196 3.68 -2.73 -3.16
C SER A 196 4.12 -1.56 -4.04
N GLN A 197 3.42 -0.42 -3.98
CA GLN A 197 3.84 0.81 -4.66
C GLN A 197 5.13 1.34 -4.01
N SER A 198 5.18 1.36 -2.68
CA SER A 198 6.33 1.78 -1.89
C SER A 198 7.55 0.85 -2.01
N SER A 199 7.41 -0.30 -2.65
CA SER A 199 8.53 -1.20 -2.96
C SER A 199 8.95 -1.12 -4.44
N GLY A 200 8.39 -0.17 -5.20
CA GLY A 200 8.61 -0.03 -6.64
C GLY A 200 7.99 -1.15 -7.50
N MET A 201 7.20 -2.04 -6.90
CA MET A 201 6.57 -3.17 -7.61
C MET A 201 5.28 -2.75 -8.36
N MET A 202 4.78 -1.55 -8.11
CA MET A 202 3.58 -1.00 -8.72
C MET A 202 3.74 0.51 -8.97
N THR A 203 3.26 1.00 -10.12
CA THR A 203 3.25 2.43 -10.41
C THR A 203 2.12 3.14 -9.64
N PHE A 204 2.33 4.41 -9.31
CA PHE A 204 1.30 5.23 -8.64
C PHE A 204 -0.01 5.30 -9.43
N ARG A 205 0.06 5.40 -10.76
CA ARG A 205 -1.14 5.38 -11.62
C ARG A 205 -1.94 4.08 -11.49
N ARG A 206 -1.26 2.93 -11.37
CA ARG A 206 -1.93 1.64 -11.17
C ARG A 206 -2.54 1.53 -9.78
N LEU A 207 -1.88 2.06 -8.75
CA LEU A 207 -2.43 2.17 -7.41
C LEU A 207 -3.76 2.93 -7.43
N LEU A 208 -3.78 4.11 -8.07
CA LEU A 208 -4.95 4.97 -8.17
C LEU A 208 -6.16 4.27 -8.81
N TYR A 209 -5.95 3.50 -9.88
CA TYR A 209 -7.04 2.73 -10.49
C TYR A 209 -7.62 1.67 -9.53
N ILE A 210 -6.75 0.98 -8.78
CA ILE A 210 -7.22 -0.03 -7.83
C ILE A 210 -7.97 0.65 -6.68
N GLU A 211 -7.48 1.80 -6.17
CA GLU A 211 -8.19 2.58 -5.16
C GLU A 211 -9.57 3.02 -5.62
N ASN A 212 -9.68 3.56 -6.83
CA ASN A 212 -10.96 3.96 -7.39
C ASN A 212 -11.96 2.78 -7.50
N VAL A 213 -11.47 1.57 -7.82
CA VAL A 213 -12.30 0.36 -7.83
C VAL A 213 -12.80 0.02 -6.43
N LEU A 214 -11.95 0.15 -5.40
CA LEU A 214 -12.35 -0.08 -4.01
C LEU A 214 -13.37 0.97 -3.54
N ASP A 215 -13.16 2.24 -3.88
CA ASP A 215 -14.05 3.37 -3.54
C ASP A 215 -15.41 3.30 -4.25
N MET A 216 -15.50 2.62 -5.39
CA MET A 216 -16.71 2.54 -6.22
C MET A 216 -17.93 2.01 -5.45
N GLY A 217 -17.72 1.15 -4.44
CA GLY A 217 -18.79 0.61 -3.59
C GLY A 217 -19.45 1.67 -2.71
N ALA A 218 -18.73 2.75 -2.36
CA ALA A 218 -19.21 3.84 -1.53
C ALA A 218 -19.69 5.07 -2.34
N LEU A 219 -19.23 5.21 -3.58
CA LEU A 219 -19.62 6.31 -4.46
C LEU A 219 -21.08 6.16 -4.91
N THR A 220 -21.83 7.27 -4.81
CA THR A 220 -23.23 7.32 -5.21
C THR A 220 -23.38 7.91 -6.60
N VAL A 221 -24.49 7.60 -7.27
CA VAL A 221 -24.84 8.18 -8.57
C VAL A 221 -24.87 9.71 -8.52
N ARG A 222 -25.22 10.32 -7.39
CA ARG A 222 -25.15 11.78 -7.20
C ARG A 222 -23.75 12.35 -7.42
N ASN A 223 -22.70 11.59 -7.13
CA ASN A 223 -21.32 12.04 -7.25
C ASN A 223 -20.88 12.18 -8.72
N SER A 224 -21.40 11.34 -9.60
CA SER A 224 -21.01 11.25 -11.01
C SER A 224 -22.06 11.85 -11.98
N MET A 225 -23.32 12.00 -11.55
CA MET A 225 -24.38 12.50 -12.45
C MET A 225 -24.18 13.96 -12.87
N ARG A 226 -24.62 14.28 -14.09
CA ARG A 226 -24.82 15.66 -14.54
C ARG A 226 -26.14 16.20 -13.99
N SER A 227 -26.09 17.29 -13.22
CA SER A 227 -27.27 17.94 -12.65
C SER A 227 -28.18 18.53 -13.74
N ARG A 228 -29.51 18.52 -13.51
CA ARG A 228 -30.54 19.09 -14.39
C ARG A 228 -30.25 20.50 -14.87
N GLU A 229 -29.67 21.31 -14.01
CA GLU A 229 -29.35 22.72 -14.31
C GLU A 229 -28.22 22.87 -15.33
N ARG A 230 -27.33 21.89 -15.44
CA ARG A 230 -26.19 21.89 -16.36
C ARG A 230 -26.46 21.12 -17.65
N MET A 231 -27.68 20.64 -17.85
CA MET A 231 -28.03 19.82 -18.99
C MET A 231 -28.63 20.61 -20.14
N HIS A 232 -28.18 20.29 -21.34
CA HIS A 232 -28.81 20.73 -22.57
C HIS A 232 -29.81 19.66 -23.01
N VAL A 233 -31.05 20.07 -23.20
CA VAL A 233 -32.17 19.17 -23.50
C VAL A 233 -32.80 19.52 -24.83
N LEU A 234 -33.26 18.51 -25.55
CA LEU A 234 -34.12 18.72 -26.72
C LEU A 234 -35.58 18.73 -26.26
N ARG A 235 -36.42 19.48 -26.98
CA ARG A 235 -37.84 19.62 -26.64
C ARG A 235 -38.71 19.28 -27.83
N THR A 236 -39.79 18.52 -27.59
CA THR A 236 -40.76 18.18 -28.64
C THR A 236 -41.60 19.37 -29.08
N GLN A 237 -41.77 20.39 -28.23
CA GLN A 237 -42.48 21.63 -28.62
C GLN A 237 -41.58 22.68 -29.28
N ALA A 238 -40.25 22.51 -29.24
CA ALA A 238 -39.32 23.41 -29.90
C ALA A 238 -39.25 23.12 -31.41
N THR A 239 -38.99 24.15 -32.19
CA THR A 239 -38.79 24.00 -33.63
C THR A 239 -37.53 23.17 -33.92
N GLN A 240 -37.49 22.55 -35.11
CA GLN A 240 -36.31 21.79 -35.52
C GLN A 240 -35.05 22.65 -35.54
N GLU A 241 -35.16 23.92 -35.93
CA GLU A 241 -34.02 24.86 -35.96
C GLU A 241 -33.48 25.14 -34.56
N GLU A 242 -34.33 25.32 -33.55
CA GLU A 242 -33.91 25.53 -32.16
C GLU A 242 -33.19 24.29 -31.60
N ASN A 243 -33.75 23.10 -31.81
CA ASN A 243 -33.12 21.85 -31.40
C ASN A 243 -31.78 21.63 -32.14
N ASN A 244 -31.70 21.95 -33.44
CA ASN A 244 -30.46 21.86 -34.21
C ASN A 244 -29.40 22.86 -33.73
N LYS A 245 -29.78 24.06 -33.27
CA LYS A 245 -28.85 25.01 -32.66
C LYS A 245 -28.20 24.42 -31.41
N ILE A 246 -29.01 23.84 -30.51
CA ILE A 246 -28.51 23.15 -29.30
C ILE A 246 -27.55 22.01 -29.69
N ILE A 247 -27.92 21.21 -30.68
CA ILE A 247 -27.07 20.11 -31.17
C ILE A 247 -25.72 20.62 -31.68
N THR A 248 -25.75 21.70 -32.48
CA THR A 248 -24.55 22.25 -33.13
C THR A 248 -23.63 22.98 -32.14
N GLU A 249 -24.22 23.65 -31.15
CA GLU A 249 -23.50 24.41 -30.13
C GLU A 249 -22.80 23.47 -29.14
N PHE A 250 -23.53 22.50 -28.58
CA PHE A 250 -23.02 21.66 -27.49
C PHE A 250 -22.42 20.32 -27.94
N LYS A 251 -22.70 19.86 -29.17
CA LYS A 251 -22.07 18.70 -29.83
C LYS A 251 -22.05 17.39 -29.01
N GLN A 252 -23.07 17.18 -28.18
CA GLN A 252 -23.18 15.98 -27.35
C GLN A 252 -23.69 14.78 -28.16
N SER A 253 -23.29 13.58 -27.77
CA SER A 253 -23.78 12.36 -28.43
C SER A 253 -25.23 12.03 -28.07
N ARG A 254 -25.68 12.41 -26.87
CA ARG A 254 -26.96 12.01 -26.28
C ARG A 254 -27.59 13.20 -25.55
N TYR A 255 -28.83 13.49 -25.87
CA TYR A 255 -29.58 14.60 -25.28
C TYR A 255 -30.85 14.07 -24.60
N PRO A 256 -31.14 14.43 -23.33
CA PRO A 256 -32.45 14.18 -22.75
C PRO A 256 -33.54 14.85 -23.59
N LEU A 257 -34.66 14.16 -23.80
CA LEU A 257 -35.81 14.67 -24.53
C LEU A 257 -36.95 15.03 -23.58
N ILE A 258 -37.29 16.31 -23.53
CA ILE A 258 -38.44 16.81 -22.80
C ILE A 258 -39.67 16.77 -23.71
N GLY A 259 -40.71 16.11 -23.20
CA GLY A 259 -42.03 16.05 -23.84
C GLY A 259 -42.97 17.12 -23.31
N ASP A 260 -44.24 16.76 -23.18
CA ASP A 260 -45.29 17.63 -22.65
C ASP A 260 -45.13 17.92 -21.15
N ASP A 261 -44.51 17.01 -20.40
CA ASP A 261 -44.14 17.23 -19.00
C ASP A 261 -42.71 17.82 -18.92
N PRO A 262 -42.54 19.10 -18.54
CA PRO A 262 -41.23 19.71 -18.39
C PRO A 262 -40.43 19.18 -17.18
N GLU A 263 -41.09 18.47 -16.25
CA GLU A 263 -40.46 17.92 -15.05
C GLU A 263 -39.86 16.53 -15.26
N ASN A 264 -40.29 15.80 -16.30
CA ASN A 264 -39.82 14.43 -16.55
C ASN A 264 -39.46 14.21 -18.03
N PRO A 265 -38.20 13.87 -18.32
CA PRO A 265 -37.81 13.48 -19.68
C PRO A 265 -38.52 12.21 -20.14
N LEU A 266 -38.92 12.18 -21.41
CA LEU A 266 -39.48 10.98 -22.07
C LEU A 266 -38.42 9.89 -22.27
N GLY A 267 -37.15 10.30 -22.33
CA GLY A 267 -36.01 9.45 -22.64
C GLY A 267 -34.84 10.31 -23.11
N TYR A 268 -34.07 9.80 -24.06
CA TYR A 268 -32.98 10.55 -24.71
C TYR A 268 -32.98 10.33 -26.22
N VAL A 269 -32.44 11.29 -26.96
CA VAL A 269 -32.20 11.19 -28.40
C VAL A 269 -30.70 11.06 -28.62
N HIS A 270 -30.32 10.10 -29.47
CA HIS A 270 -28.93 9.92 -29.87
C HIS A 270 -28.68 10.66 -31.19
N LEU A 271 -27.65 11.51 -31.23
CA LEU A 271 -27.28 12.26 -32.43
C LEU A 271 -27.08 11.37 -33.67
N LYS A 272 -26.52 10.17 -33.49
CA LYS A 272 -26.32 9.20 -34.56
C LYS A 272 -27.63 8.76 -35.22
N ASP A 273 -28.71 8.63 -34.46
CA ASP A 273 -30.02 8.24 -35.02
C ASP A 273 -30.62 9.37 -35.86
N LEU A 274 -30.51 10.61 -35.38
CA LEU A 274 -30.92 11.79 -36.14
C LEU A 274 -30.13 11.89 -37.44
N TYR A 275 -28.80 11.76 -37.38
CA TYR A 275 -27.94 11.83 -38.56
C TYR A 275 -28.25 10.73 -39.58
N LEU A 276 -28.46 9.48 -39.13
CA LEU A 276 -28.83 8.37 -40.01
C LEU A 276 -30.22 8.59 -40.63
N ALA A 277 -31.16 9.18 -39.90
CA ALA A 277 -32.47 9.51 -40.44
C ALA A 277 -32.38 10.61 -41.51
N MET A 278 -31.59 11.66 -41.28
CA MET A 278 -31.37 12.74 -42.25
C MET A 278 -30.74 12.23 -43.53
N THR A 279 -29.70 11.39 -43.44
CA THR A 279 -29.01 10.83 -44.62
C THR A 279 -29.90 9.85 -45.40
N ALA A 280 -30.84 9.17 -44.72
CA ALA A 280 -31.85 8.34 -45.36
C ALA A 280 -33.06 9.13 -45.93
N GLY A 281 -33.05 10.46 -45.86
CA GLY A 281 -34.15 11.32 -46.32
C GLY A 281 -35.43 11.21 -45.47
N LYS A 282 -35.33 10.68 -44.24
CA LYS A 282 -36.47 10.58 -43.32
C LYS A 282 -36.69 11.93 -42.61
N PRO A 283 -37.95 12.31 -42.35
CA PRO A 283 -38.24 13.50 -41.58
C PRO A 283 -37.72 13.35 -40.14
N THR A 284 -36.97 14.34 -39.66
CA THR A 284 -36.44 14.38 -38.28
C THR A 284 -37.21 15.30 -37.35
N ASN A 285 -38.27 15.92 -37.86
CA ASN A 285 -39.06 16.93 -37.16
C ASN A 285 -39.78 16.36 -35.93
N ASP A 286 -40.12 15.05 -35.96
CA ASP A 286 -40.72 14.36 -34.83
C ASP A 286 -39.65 13.66 -33.98
N LEU A 287 -39.06 14.40 -33.05
CA LEU A 287 -38.06 13.88 -32.11
C LEU A 287 -38.61 12.77 -31.20
N LYS A 288 -39.93 12.68 -31.00
CA LYS A 288 -40.55 11.65 -30.16
C LYS A 288 -40.33 10.25 -30.74
N SER A 289 -40.28 10.14 -32.07
CA SER A 289 -40.00 8.88 -32.77
C SER A 289 -38.56 8.38 -32.58
N PHE A 290 -37.63 9.26 -32.19
CA PHE A 290 -36.22 8.96 -31.92
C PHE A 290 -35.91 8.80 -30.43
N ALA A 291 -36.92 8.92 -29.57
CA ALA A 291 -36.76 8.81 -28.13
C ALA A 291 -36.41 7.37 -27.73
N ARG A 292 -35.22 7.18 -27.14
CA ARG A 292 -34.77 5.93 -26.55
C ARG A 292 -35.08 5.91 -25.05
N ILE A 293 -35.43 4.73 -24.54
CA ILE A 293 -35.75 4.52 -23.13
C ILE A 293 -34.48 4.59 -22.29
N CYS A 294 -34.49 5.42 -21.23
CA CYS A 294 -33.44 5.46 -20.22
C CYS A 294 -33.73 4.45 -19.10
N LEU A 295 -32.67 3.98 -18.44
CA LEU A 295 -32.82 3.43 -17.10
C LEU A 295 -33.23 4.54 -16.12
N LYS A 296 -33.77 4.15 -14.96
CA LYS A 296 -34.05 5.08 -13.87
C LYS A 296 -33.18 4.69 -12.67
N SER A 297 -32.55 5.69 -12.06
CA SER A 297 -31.72 5.52 -10.86
C SER A 297 -32.10 6.58 -9.83
N LYS A 298 -31.87 6.29 -8.55
CA LYS A 298 -31.92 7.27 -7.47
C LYS A 298 -30.56 7.91 -7.27
N GLU A 299 -30.53 9.13 -6.73
CA GLU A 299 -29.29 9.80 -6.31
C GLU A 299 -28.44 8.97 -5.34
N THR A 300 -29.09 8.13 -4.52
CA THR A 300 -28.47 7.33 -3.47
C THR A 300 -27.98 5.96 -3.93
N ASP A 301 -28.34 5.53 -5.14
CA ASP A 301 -27.86 4.25 -5.66
C ASP A 301 -26.33 4.33 -5.83
N THR A 302 -25.62 3.21 -5.69
CA THR A 302 -24.17 3.21 -5.89
C THR A 302 -23.81 3.13 -7.37
N ILE A 303 -22.64 3.68 -7.71
CA ILE A 303 -22.10 3.63 -9.08
C ILE A 303 -21.93 2.17 -9.52
N GLU A 304 -21.40 1.30 -8.65
CA GLU A 304 -21.25 -0.14 -8.91
C GLU A 304 -22.57 -0.82 -9.30
N GLN A 305 -23.65 -0.53 -8.55
CA GLN A 305 -24.97 -1.11 -8.80
C GLN A 305 -25.52 -0.65 -10.15
N LEU A 306 -25.46 0.66 -10.43
CA LEU A 306 -25.97 1.21 -11.67
C LEU A 306 -25.17 0.69 -12.88
N LEU A 307 -23.84 0.69 -12.79
CA LEU A 307 -22.96 0.17 -13.83
C LEU A 307 -23.27 -1.30 -14.15
N SER A 308 -23.46 -2.13 -13.11
CA SER A 308 -23.86 -3.54 -13.25
C SER A 308 -25.22 -3.72 -13.93
N VAL A 309 -26.17 -2.80 -13.72
CA VAL A 309 -27.47 -2.82 -14.42
C VAL A 309 -27.34 -2.37 -15.87
N MET A 310 -26.57 -1.30 -16.12
CA MET A 310 -26.30 -0.79 -17.46
C MET A 310 -25.63 -1.85 -18.35
N GLN A 311 -24.60 -2.54 -17.83
CA GLN A 311 -23.90 -3.62 -18.53
C GLN A 311 -24.82 -4.81 -18.85
N ARG A 312 -25.64 -5.25 -17.89
CA ARG A 312 -26.57 -6.38 -18.11
C ARG A 312 -27.68 -6.08 -19.11
N ARG A 313 -28.16 -4.83 -19.15
CA ARG A 313 -29.29 -4.42 -20.02
C ARG A 313 -28.85 -3.85 -21.36
N GLY A 314 -27.55 -3.57 -21.55
CA GLY A 314 -27.04 -2.89 -22.74
C GLY A 314 -27.53 -1.44 -22.89
N ASN A 315 -28.01 -0.82 -21.80
CA ASN A 315 -28.47 0.56 -21.78
C ASN A 315 -27.41 1.44 -21.13
N HIS A 316 -26.88 2.41 -21.88
CA HIS A 316 -25.73 3.21 -21.44
C HIS A 316 -26.14 4.54 -20.77
N VAL A 317 -27.43 4.74 -20.50
CA VAL A 317 -27.98 6.02 -20.02
C VAL A 317 -29.02 5.76 -18.93
N ALA A 318 -28.93 6.55 -17.86
CA ALA A 318 -29.93 6.59 -16.79
C ALA A 318 -30.37 8.03 -16.48
N LEU A 319 -31.67 8.19 -16.22
CA LEU A 319 -32.26 9.37 -15.61
C LEU A 319 -32.21 9.21 -14.09
N VAL A 320 -31.75 10.26 -13.40
CA VAL A 320 -31.56 10.26 -11.95
C VAL A 320 -32.67 11.05 -11.29
N TYR A 321 -33.19 10.50 -10.19
CA TYR A 321 -34.29 11.06 -9.44
C TYR A 321 -33.95 11.19 -7.96
N ASN A 322 -34.51 12.21 -7.31
CA ASN A 322 -34.41 12.35 -5.87
C ASN A 322 -35.46 11.49 -5.13
N ALA A 323 -35.42 11.52 -3.79
CA ALA A 323 -36.34 10.78 -2.94
C ALA A 323 -37.83 11.16 -3.12
N LYS A 324 -38.12 12.35 -3.65
CA LYS A 324 -39.48 12.82 -3.95
C LYS A 324 -39.94 12.42 -5.36
N GLY A 325 -39.09 11.73 -6.13
CA GLY A 325 -39.38 11.31 -7.50
C GLY A 325 -39.22 12.41 -8.54
N ALA A 326 -38.65 13.57 -8.21
CA ALA A 326 -38.35 14.60 -9.19
C ALA A 326 -37.05 14.28 -9.92
N TRP A 327 -37.01 14.55 -11.23
CA TRP A 327 -35.83 14.38 -12.05
C TRP A 327 -34.76 15.41 -11.65
N THR A 328 -33.57 14.92 -11.29
CA THR A 328 -32.46 15.76 -10.81
C THR A 328 -31.21 15.65 -11.66
N GLY A 329 -31.08 14.60 -12.47
CA GLY A 329 -29.85 14.39 -13.22
C GLY A 329 -29.90 13.36 -14.33
N PHE A 330 -28.79 13.25 -15.03
CA PHE A 330 -28.55 12.30 -16.11
C PHE A 330 -27.15 11.76 -15.95
N VAL A 331 -26.99 10.46 -16.17
CA VAL A 331 -25.70 9.80 -16.04
C VAL A 331 -25.55 8.76 -17.14
N THR A 332 -24.35 8.70 -17.71
CA THR A 332 -23.99 7.74 -18.75
C THR A 332 -23.07 6.67 -18.19
N MET A 333 -22.95 5.54 -18.89
CA MET A 333 -21.98 4.50 -18.52
C MET A 333 -20.55 5.06 -18.58
N GLU A 334 -20.28 5.95 -19.52
CA GLU A 334 -19.02 6.65 -19.66
C GLU A 334 -18.69 7.48 -18.41
N ASP A 335 -19.65 8.25 -17.88
CA ASP A 335 -19.48 9.02 -16.63
C ASP A 335 -19.20 8.10 -15.42
N LEU A 336 -19.84 6.93 -15.35
CA LEU A 336 -19.59 5.96 -14.26
C LEU A 336 -18.22 5.29 -14.37
N LEU A 337 -17.76 5.00 -15.60
CA LEU A 337 -16.44 4.43 -15.84
C LEU A 337 -15.34 5.44 -15.53
N GLU A 338 -15.57 6.72 -15.79
CA GLU A 338 -14.60 7.78 -15.47
C GLU A 338 -14.23 7.83 -13.98
N GLU A 339 -15.16 7.54 -13.07
CA GLU A 339 -14.85 7.45 -11.64
C GLU A 339 -13.86 6.32 -11.32
N VAL A 340 -13.79 5.29 -12.15
CA VAL A 340 -12.87 4.15 -12.00
C VAL A 340 -11.54 4.43 -12.70
N VAL A 341 -11.59 4.82 -13.98
CA VAL A 341 -10.39 4.96 -14.82
C VAL A 341 -9.75 6.36 -14.69
N GLY A 342 -10.36 7.27 -13.93
CA GLY A 342 -9.99 8.68 -13.92
C GLY A 342 -10.42 9.40 -15.19
N ALA A 343 -10.05 10.68 -15.29
CA ALA A 343 -10.50 11.54 -16.39
C ALA A 343 -10.07 10.98 -17.76
N ILE A 344 -11.07 10.75 -18.61
CA ILE A 344 -10.89 10.43 -20.02
C ILE A 344 -11.16 11.72 -20.78
N GLU A 345 -10.21 12.17 -21.60
CA GLU A 345 -10.42 13.36 -22.42
C GLU A 345 -11.64 13.20 -23.33
N GLU A 346 -12.60 14.10 -23.18
CA GLU A 346 -13.74 14.18 -24.09
C GLU A 346 -13.28 14.82 -25.41
N GLU A 347 -13.69 14.25 -26.55
CA GLU A 347 -13.40 14.81 -27.88
C GLU A 347 -13.99 16.23 -28.06
N PHE A 348 -15.06 16.53 -27.32
CA PHE A 348 -15.70 17.86 -27.28
C PHE A 348 -15.93 18.26 -25.82
N PRO A 349 -14.91 18.78 -25.12
CA PRO A 349 -15.02 19.11 -23.70
C PRO A 349 -15.98 20.29 -23.49
N LEU A 350 -16.90 20.15 -22.54
CA LEU A 350 -17.87 21.19 -22.15
C LEU A 350 -17.30 22.16 -21.12
N GLU A 351 -16.34 21.68 -20.32
CA GLU A 351 -15.60 22.46 -19.34
C GLU A 351 -14.21 22.74 -19.91
N VAL A 352 -13.67 23.94 -19.68
CA VAL A 352 -12.31 24.27 -20.12
C VAL A 352 -11.37 23.28 -19.43
N PRO A 353 -10.56 22.50 -20.18
CA PRO A 353 -9.64 21.54 -19.58
C PRO A 353 -8.77 22.26 -18.56
N VAL A 354 -8.68 21.67 -17.37
CA VAL A 354 -7.87 22.24 -16.29
C VAL A 354 -6.44 21.75 -16.47
N TYR A 355 -5.56 22.65 -16.89
CA TYR A 355 -4.14 22.36 -16.99
C TYR A 355 -3.40 22.72 -15.69
N LEU A 356 -2.36 21.95 -15.37
CA LEU A 356 -1.41 22.22 -14.31
C LEU A 356 -0.83 23.63 -14.48
N ALA A 357 -0.50 24.01 -15.72
CA ALA A 357 0.00 25.34 -16.06
C ALA A 357 -0.99 26.48 -15.73
N ASP A 358 -2.29 26.22 -15.67
CA ASP A 358 -3.30 27.23 -15.30
C ASP A 358 -3.47 27.35 -13.76
N ALA A 359 -3.14 26.29 -13.03
CA ALA A 359 -3.20 26.24 -11.57
C ALA A 359 -1.88 26.64 -10.89
N LEU A 360 -0.79 26.70 -11.65
CA LEU A 360 0.57 27.03 -11.22
C LEU A 360 0.98 28.43 -11.70
N THR A 361 1.68 29.18 -10.84
CA THR A 361 2.27 30.46 -11.19
C THR A 361 3.75 30.48 -10.80
N VAL A 362 4.56 31.34 -11.42
CA VAL A 362 6.02 31.37 -11.19
C VAL A 362 6.37 31.69 -9.72
N ASP A 363 5.56 32.49 -9.05
CA ASP A 363 5.66 32.82 -7.61
C ASP A 363 5.38 31.63 -6.69
N ARG A 364 4.68 30.60 -7.18
CA ARG A 364 4.40 29.34 -6.47
C ARG A 364 5.39 28.23 -6.82
N VAL A 365 6.46 28.58 -7.53
CA VAL A 365 7.58 27.71 -7.82
C VAL A 365 8.74 28.08 -6.92
N LEU A 366 9.02 27.22 -5.95
CA LEU A 366 9.97 27.46 -4.88
C LEU A 366 11.22 26.60 -5.07
N LEU A 367 12.38 27.23 -4.99
CA LEU A 367 13.65 26.54 -4.87
C LEU A 367 14.11 26.57 -3.41
N ASP A 368 14.92 25.57 -3.06
CA ASP A 368 15.56 25.43 -1.76
C ASP A 368 14.54 25.36 -0.61
N VAL A 369 13.48 24.56 -0.80
CA VAL A 369 12.50 24.25 0.24
C VAL A 369 13.16 23.41 1.33
N GLU A 370 12.98 23.80 2.59
CA GLU A 370 13.54 23.09 3.75
C GLU A 370 12.49 22.18 4.40
N GLY A 371 12.91 21.02 4.88
CA GLY A 371 12.05 20.07 5.60
C GLY A 371 12.70 18.69 5.69
N LYS A 372 12.36 17.92 6.73
CA LYS A 372 12.82 16.53 6.91
C LYS A 372 11.75 15.49 6.63
N SER A 373 10.54 15.95 6.28
CA SER A 373 9.40 15.12 5.92
C SER A 373 8.52 15.85 4.91
N ILE A 374 7.60 15.12 4.27
CA ILE A 374 6.62 15.68 3.31
C ILE A 374 5.82 16.81 3.97
N ILE A 375 5.39 16.62 5.22
CA ILE A 375 4.59 17.60 5.96
C ILE A 375 5.39 18.85 6.30
N GLU A 376 6.63 18.70 6.81
CA GLU A 376 7.50 19.84 7.11
C GLU A 376 7.83 20.65 5.86
N ALA A 377 8.11 19.96 4.75
CA ALA A 377 8.40 20.62 3.47
C ALA A 377 7.17 21.34 2.90
N ALA A 378 5.99 20.75 3.01
CA ALA A 378 4.73 21.38 2.60
C ALA A 378 4.41 22.62 3.45
N GLU A 379 4.61 22.54 4.77
CA GLU A 379 4.44 23.66 5.70
C GLU A 379 5.40 24.82 5.36
N TYR A 380 6.68 24.49 5.14
CA TYR A 380 7.69 25.48 4.74
C TYR A 380 7.33 26.15 3.41
N ALA A 381 6.96 25.36 2.40
CA ALA A 381 6.61 25.87 1.08
C ALA A 381 5.38 26.78 1.13
N LEU A 382 4.29 26.37 1.79
CA LEU A 382 3.10 27.21 1.95
C LEU A 382 3.39 28.46 2.79
N GLY A 383 4.25 28.35 3.82
CA GLY A 383 4.66 29.47 4.66
C GLY A 383 5.49 30.54 3.94
N ARG A 384 6.10 30.21 2.78
CA ARG A 384 6.83 31.16 1.94
C ARG A 384 5.96 31.92 0.95
N LEU A 385 4.72 31.49 0.75
CA LEU A 385 3.78 32.18 -0.14
C LEU A 385 3.17 33.38 0.57
N ASN A 386 2.67 34.33 -0.22
CA ASN A 386 1.90 35.44 0.33
C ASN A 386 0.58 34.91 0.92
N PRO A 387 0.23 35.20 2.18
CA PRO A 387 -1.02 34.75 2.77
C PRO A 387 -2.27 35.13 1.97
N ASN A 388 -2.23 36.22 1.20
CA ASN A 388 -3.34 36.66 0.35
C ASN A 388 -3.53 35.80 -0.92
N ASP A 389 -2.51 35.04 -1.32
CA ASP A 389 -2.59 34.14 -2.48
C ASP A 389 -3.12 32.75 -2.09
N LEU A 390 -3.32 32.51 -0.79
CA LEU A 390 -3.89 31.30 -0.23
C LEU A 390 -5.39 31.50 0.09
N PRO A 391 -6.22 30.46 -0.09
CA PRO A 391 -7.67 30.57 0.11
C PRO A 391 -8.08 30.67 1.58
N MET A 392 -7.19 30.29 2.49
CA MET A 392 -7.39 30.27 3.93
C MET A 392 -6.02 30.21 4.65
N PRO A 393 -5.97 30.42 5.97
CA PRO A 393 -4.71 30.35 6.72
C PRO A 393 -3.99 29.01 6.54
N THR A 394 -2.67 29.07 6.44
CA THR A 394 -1.80 27.89 6.22
C THR A 394 -2.07 26.78 7.22
N GLU A 395 -2.36 27.08 8.50
CA GLU A 395 -2.63 26.04 9.49
C GLU A 395 -3.86 25.19 9.12
N LYS A 396 -4.92 25.80 8.56
CA LYS A 396 -6.12 25.07 8.15
C LYS A 396 -5.89 24.22 6.90
N ILE A 397 -5.06 24.70 5.98
CA ILE A 397 -4.66 23.93 4.79
C ILE A 397 -3.85 22.72 5.23
N MET A 398 -2.86 22.93 6.11
CA MET A 398 -1.99 21.87 6.63
C MET A 398 -2.76 20.82 7.41
N LEU A 399 -3.79 21.19 8.19
CA LEU A 399 -4.67 20.21 8.83
C LEU A 399 -5.33 19.27 7.81
N SER A 400 -5.83 19.82 6.69
CA SER A 400 -6.47 19.02 5.64
C SER A 400 -5.48 18.12 4.91
N ILE A 401 -4.26 18.59 4.65
CA ILE A 401 -3.18 17.79 4.07
C ILE A 401 -2.76 16.68 5.04
N LEU A 402 -2.59 17.00 6.32
CA LEU A 402 -2.16 16.04 7.34
C LEU A 402 -3.21 14.93 7.55
N GLU A 403 -4.49 15.27 7.54
CA GLU A 403 -5.58 14.28 7.59
C GLU A 403 -5.53 13.34 6.38
N ARG A 404 -5.17 13.84 5.19
CA ARG A 404 -5.02 13.01 3.98
C ARG A 404 -3.77 12.15 4.01
N GLU A 405 -2.62 12.69 4.42
CA GLU A 405 -1.33 11.99 4.50
C GLU A 405 -1.35 10.86 5.54
N LYS A 406 -2.16 10.98 6.60
CA LYS A 406 -2.35 9.92 7.60
C LYS A 406 -3.02 8.67 7.03
N LEU A 407 -3.82 8.81 5.97
CA LEU A 407 -4.50 7.69 5.33
C LEU A 407 -3.55 6.90 4.43
N MET A 408 -2.69 7.61 3.70
CA MET A 408 -1.71 7.03 2.78
C MET A 408 -0.65 8.09 2.50
N SER A 409 0.60 7.66 2.29
CA SER A 409 1.63 8.62 1.90
C SER A 409 1.30 9.25 0.55
N SER A 410 1.59 10.54 0.42
CA SER A 410 1.54 11.23 -0.86
C SER A 410 2.82 11.08 -1.69
N TYR A 411 3.74 10.20 -1.28
CA TYR A 411 4.89 9.85 -2.11
C TYR A 411 4.46 9.06 -3.34
N VAL A 412 4.89 9.49 -4.53
CA VAL A 412 4.44 8.89 -5.79
C VAL A 412 5.54 8.10 -6.52
N GLY A 413 6.75 8.06 -5.97
CA GLY A 413 7.93 7.48 -6.61
C GLY A 413 8.78 8.52 -7.34
N GLN A 414 9.94 8.10 -7.83
CA GLN A 414 10.87 8.94 -8.61
C GLN A 414 11.26 10.24 -7.91
N ASN A 415 11.46 10.17 -6.59
CA ASN A 415 11.84 11.31 -5.77
C ASN A 415 10.80 12.43 -5.64
N ILE A 416 9.52 12.13 -5.87
CA ILE A 416 8.46 13.14 -5.86
C ILE A 416 7.37 12.80 -4.83
N ALA A 417 6.90 13.82 -4.12
CA ALA A 417 5.72 13.74 -3.27
C ALA A 417 4.65 14.75 -3.72
N ILE A 418 3.37 14.39 -3.60
CA ILE A 418 2.24 15.23 -4.00
C ILE A 418 1.28 15.44 -2.81
N PRO A 419 1.69 16.16 -1.74
CA PRO A 419 0.80 16.45 -0.63
C PRO A 419 -0.43 17.21 -1.13
N HIS A 420 -1.63 16.65 -0.93
CA HIS A 420 -2.83 17.15 -1.60
C HIS A 420 -4.04 17.20 -0.66
N ALA A 421 -4.93 18.17 -0.91
CA ALA A 421 -6.17 18.32 -0.15
C ALA A 421 -7.30 18.91 -0.99
N ARG A 422 -8.53 18.49 -0.64
CA ARG A 422 -9.77 19.10 -1.15
C ARG A 422 -10.28 20.09 -0.12
N LEU A 423 -10.40 21.36 -0.51
CA LEU A 423 -10.77 22.44 0.40
C LEU A 423 -12.18 22.94 0.09
N LYS A 424 -12.98 23.17 1.15
CA LYS A 424 -14.28 23.82 1.03
C LYS A 424 -14.09 25.29 0.65
N SER A 425 -14.94 25.80 -0.24
CA SER A 425 -14.94 27.21 -0.68
C SER A 425 -13.73 27.65 -1.51
N LEU A 426 -12.95 26.71 -2.06
CA LEU A 426 -11.92 27.03 -3.04
C LEU A 426 -12.55 27.15 -4.44
N ALA A 427 -12.40 28.29 -5.12
CA ALA A 427 -13.02 28.53 -6.42
C ALA A 427 -12.25 27.91 -7.61
N ARG A 428 -10.92 27.80 -7.49
CA ARG A 428 -10.02 27.29 -8.54
C ARG A 428 -8.87 26.50 -7.91
N PRO A 429 -8.33 25.48 -8.59
CA PRO A 429 -7.19 24.73 -8.07
C PRO A 429 -5.96 25.63 -7.88
N ILE A 430 -5.13 25.27 -6.90
CA ILE A 430 -3.86 25.91 -6.60
C ILE A 430 -2.80 24.83 -6.55
N VAL A 431 -1.73 25.03 -7.31
CA VAL A 431 -0.56 24.15 -7.31
C VAL A 431 0.65 24.94 -6.85
N VAL A 432 1.43 24.34 -5.95
CA VAL A 432 2.72 24.86 -5.48
C VAL A 432 3.77 23.80 -5.76
N VAL A 433 4.87 24.18 -6.38
CA VAL A 433 5.97 23.24 -6.66
C VAL A 433 7.20 23.68 -5.88
N GLY A 434 7.79 22.75 -5.12
CA GLY A 434 8.98 22.99 -4.32
C GLY A 434 10.08 22.02 -4.69
N ARG A 435 11.26 22.51 -5.08
CA ARG A 435 12.48 21.70 -5.06
C ARG A 435 13.13 21.81 -3.68
N LEU A 436 13.39 20.67 -3.06
CA LEU A 436 14.00 20.60 -1.75
C LEU A 436 15.47 21.03 -1.81
N LYS A 437 15.91 21.70 -0.74
CA LYS A 437 17.32 22.08 -0.55
C LYS A 437 18.17 20.86 -0.25
N GLU A 438 17.67 19.99 0.62
CA GLU A 438 18.27 18.71 0.98
C GLU A 438 17.21 17.62 0.85
N PRO A 439 17.49 16.55 0.08
CA PRO A 439 16.61 15.40 0.03
C PRO A 439 16.42 14.73 1.38
N PHE A 440 15.22 14.26 1.67
CA PHE A 440 14.94 13.43 2.85
C PHE A 440 14.49 12.02 2.44
N PRO A 441 14.64 11.00 3.32
CA PRO A 441 14.23 9.64 3.00
C PRO A 441 12.72 9.55 2.69
N SER A 442 12.36 8.86 1.62
CA SER A 442 10.96 8.56 1.30
C SER A 442 10.46 7.35 2.13
N PRO A 443 9.15 7.06 2.12
CA PRO A 443 8.61 5.80 2.65
C PRO A 443 9.19 4.56 1.95
N VAL A 444 9.69 4.71 0.72
CA VAL A 444 10.31 3.66 -0.09
C VAL A 444 11.77 3.48 0.31
N PRO A 445 12.21 2.26 0.68
CA PRO A 445 13.61 2.01 1.01
C PRO A 445 14.52 2.37 -0.16
N SER A 446 15.56 3.17 0.13
CA SER A 446 16.57 3.61 -0.84
C SER A 446 16.14 4.67 -1.85
N GLU A 447 14.94 5.24 -1.74
CA GLU A 447 14.54 6.46 -2.47
C GLU A 447 14.46 7.67 -1.53
N THR A 448 14.74 8.85 -2.06
CA THR A 448 14.56 10.13 -1.36
C THR A 448 13.33 10.85 -1.89
N VAL A 449 12.95 11.95 -1.25
CA VAL A 449 12.09 12.98 -1.85
C VAL A 449 12.99 14.16 -2.17
N ASP A 450 12.91 14.67 -3.40
CA ASP A 450 13.67 15.82 -3.91
C ASP A 450 12.72 16.96 -4.33
N LEU A 451 11.47 16.62 -4.67
CA LEU A 451 10.47 17.52 -5.23
C LEU A 451 9.11 17.30 -4.55
N ILE A 452 8.41 18.40 -4.29
CA ILE A 452 7.05 18.38 -3.74
C ILE A 452 6.08 19.14 -4.66
N PHE A 453 4.90 18.59 -4.88
CA PHE A 453 3.77 19.21 -5.60
C PHE A 453 2.59 19.33 -4.64
N ILE A 454 2.39 20.52 -4.06
CA ILE A 454 1.24 20.76 -3.19
C ILE A 454 0.02 21.04 -4.07
N LEU A 455 -0.97 20.15 -4.00
CA LEU A 455 -2.18 20.23 -4.82
C LEU A 455 -3.41 20.53 -3.96
N LEU A 456 -3.97 21.74 -4.12
CA LEU A 456 -5.19 22.18 -3.42
C LEU A 456 -6.32 22.35 -4.43
N THR A 457 -7.46 21.71 -4.18
CA THR A 457 -8.56 21.61 -5.18
C THR A 457 -9.94 21.85 -4.55
N PRO A 458 -10.92 22.34 -5.33
CA PRO A 458 -12.29 22.54 -4.85
C PRO A 458 -12.94 21.24 -4.37
N ALA A 459 -13.51 21.23 -3.17
CA ALA A 459 -14.18 20.05 -2.61
C ALA A 459 -15.51 19.71 -3.31
N ASP A 460 -16.14 20.67 -3.98
CA ASP A 460 -17.40 20.56 -4.72
C ASP A 460 -17.21 20.08 -6.17
N ILE A 461 -15.97 20.02 -6.66
CA ILE A 461 -15.64 19.54 -8.01
C ILE A 461 -14.56 18.43 -7.93
N PRO A 462 -14.91 17.21 -7.46
CA PRO A 462 -13.93 16.13 -7.27
C PRO A 462 -13.14 15.76 -8.54
N ARG A 463 -13.77 15.89 -9.73
CA ARG A 463 -13.16 15.59 -11.03
C ARG A 463 -11.86 16.36 -11.26
N VAL A 464 -11.81 17.64 -10.89
CA VAL A 464 -10.61 18.50 -11.06
C VAL A 464 -9.41 17.93 -10.30
N HIS A 465 -9.65 17.33 -9.13
CA HIS A 465 -8.60 16.73 -8.32
C HIS A 465 -7.96 15.52 -9.01
N GLN A 466 -8.80 14.62 -9.53
CA GLN A 466 -8.33 13.42 -10.21
C GLN A 466 -7.62 13.75 -11.53
N VAL A 467 -8.13 14.71 -12.30
CA VAL A 467 -7.50 15.20 -13.54
C VAL A 467 -6.08 15.67 -13.26
N LEU A 468 -5.91 16.59 -12.30
CA LEU A 468 -4.60 17.18 -11.99
C LEU A 468 -3.63 16.14 -11.42
N LEU A 469 -4.09 15.22 -10.56
CA LEU A 469 -3.26 14.11 -10.09
C LEU A 469 -2.82 13.20 -11.24
N SER A 470 -3.71 12.89 -12.18
CA SER A 470 -3.39 12.09 -13.37
C SER A 470 -2.38 12.80 -14.27
N HIS A 471 -2.56 14.10 -14.52
CA HIS A 471 -1.61 14.89 -15.32
C HIS A 471 -0.23 14.90 -14.69
N ILE A 472 -0.15 15.18 -13.38
CA ILE A 472 1.14 15.12 -12.67
C ILE A 472 1.71 13.71 -12.82
N ALA A 473 0.97 12.65 -12.46
CA ALA A 473 1.46 11.28 -12.55
C ALA A 473 1.95 10.89 -13.96
N GLN A 474 1.26 11.32 -15.02
CA GLN A 474 1.68 11.09 -16.41
C GLN A 474 2.96 11.83 -16.78
N MET A 475 3.07 13.10 -16.36
CA MET A 475 4.29 13.88 -16.57
C MET A 475 5.49 13.24 -15.85
N LEU A 476 5.26 12.60 -14.71
CA LEU A 476 6.30 11.93 -13.94
C LEU A 476 6.78 10.63 -14.58
N ASP A 477 6.05 9.99 -15.48
CA ASP A 477 6.54 8.77 -16.17
C ASP A 477 7.67 9.07 -17.18
N SER A 478 8.05 10.34 -17.39
CA SER A 478 9.09 10.77 -18.34
C SER A 478 10.43 11.08 -17.66
N ASP A 479 11.43 10.20 -17.81
CA ASP A 479 12.82 10.38 -17.33
C ASP A 479 13.44 11.75 -17.69
N PHE A 480 13.06 12.31 -18.85
CA PHE A 480 13.55 13.61 -19.32
C PHE A 480 13.08 14.80 -18.46
N LEU A 481 11.90 14.70 -17.83
CA LEU A 481 11.36 15.76 -17.00
C LEU A 481 12.10 15.82 -15.67
N SER A 482 12.31 14.67 -15.01
CA SER A 482 12.98 14.57 -13.71
C SER A 482 14.36 15.25 -13.74
N ASP A 483 15.16 15.02 -14.79
CA ASP A 483 16.45 15.67 -15.00
C ASP A 483 16.34 17.21 -15.13
N ARG A 484 15.33 17.71 -15.85
CA ARG A 484 15.12 19.16 -16.00
C ARG A 484 14.62 19.80 -14.71
N LEU A 485 13.77 19.11 -13.95
CA LEU A 485 13.24 19.62 -12.68
C LEU A 485 14.36 19.73 -11.63
N ILE A 486 15.25 18.74 -11.55
CA ILE A 486 16.37 18.74 -10.61
C ILE A 486 17.38 19.85 -10.95
N ASN A 487 17.69 20.04 -12.23
CA ASN A 487 18.76 20.94 -12.67
C ASN A 487 18.36 22.42 -12.84
N ALA A 488 17.08 22.77 -12.71
CA ALA A 488 16.61 24.14 -12.86
C ALA A 488 17.26 25.10 -11.85
N LYS A 489 17.82 26.23 -12.31
CA LYS A 489 18.51 27.18 -11.41
C LYS A 489 17.61 28.34 -10.97
N LYS A 490 16.47 28.52 -11.64
CA LYS A 490 15.51 29.60 -11.38
C LYS A 490 14.09 29.06 -11.38
N PRO A 491 13.17 29.65 -10.58
CA PRO A 491 11.75 29.29 -10.59
C PRO A 491 11.12 29.27 -11.99
N GLY A 492 11.46 30.26 -12.82
CA GLY A 492 10.96 30.33 -14.20
C GLY A 492 11.42 29.17 -15.10
N GLU A 493 12.63 28.66 -14.91
CA GLU A 493 13.11 27.50 -15.69
C GLU A 493 12.36 26.23 -15.31
N LEU A 494 12.07 26.07 -14.01
CA LEU A 494 11.30 24.95 -13.48
C LEU A 494 9.84 25.01 -13.96
N PHE A 495 9.24 26.21 -13.94
CA PHE A 495 7.90 26.47 -14.47
C PHE A 495 7.78 26.11 -15.96
N GLU A 496 8.72 26.55 -16.79
CA GLU A 496 8.72 26.24 -18.23
C GLU A 496 8.96 24.75 -18.50
N ALA A 497 9.78 24.07 -17.71
CA ALA A 497 9.98 22.63 -17.82
C ALA A 497 8.67 21.86 -17.57
N LEU A 498 7.93 22.23 -16.51
CA LEU A 498 6.63 21.65 -16.20
C LEU A 498 5.60 21.91 -17.30
N LYS A 499 5.50 23.15 -17.78
CA LYS A 499 4.60 23.51 -18.86
C LYS A 499 4.91 22.73 -20.16
N THR A 500 6.19 22.57 -20.49
CA THR A 500 6.60 21.80 -21.66
C THR A 500 6.24 20.31 -21.52
N ALA A 501 6.44 19.74 -20.33
CA ALA A 501 6.13 18.34 -20.10
C ALA A 501 4.63 18.05 -20.05
N GLU A 502 3.82 18.97 -19.51
CA GLU A 502 2.37 18.86 -19.61
C GLU A 502 1.93 18.84 -21.09
N GLN A 503 2.43 19.77 -21.91
CA GLN A 503 2.14 19.80 -23.34
C GLN A 503 2.58 18.52 -24.08
N ALA A 504 3.71 17.94 -23.69
CA ALA A 504 4.20 16.70 -24.27
C ALA A 504 3.41 15.46 -23.82
N SER A 505 2.85 15.47 -22.61
CA SER A 505 1.99 14.38 -22.11
C SER A 505 0.59 14.37 -22.74
N LEU A 506 0.14 15.54 -23.23
CA LEU A 506 -1.16 15.74 -23.88
C LEU A 506 -1.10 15.57 -25.41
N ALA A 507 0.08 15.39 -25.99
CA ALA A 507 0.31 15.23 -27.42
C ALA A 507 0.55 13.76 -27.78
#